data_AF-A0A962AUP6-F1
#
_entry.id   AF-A0A962AUP6-F1
#
_cell.length_a   1.000
_cell.length_b   1.000
_cell.length_c   1.000
_cell.angle_alpha   90.00
_cell.angle_beta   90.00
_cell.angle_gamma   90.00
#
_symmetry.space_group_name_H-M   'P 1'
#
loop_
_entity.id
_entity.type
_entity.pdbx_description
1 polymer ?
#
loop_
_entity_poly.entity_id
_entity_poly.type
_entity_poly.pdbx_seq_one_letter_code
_entity_poly.pdbx_strand_id
1 'polypeptide(L)'
;MKISHCCAAFGLISATALSCAPLRADPLEDDYLKTRNAYVSRFDPGDREVDYKKIEAPLKRAYDDLQGRLRKIVGDLQIKGAKGAGKLNAMSLVKGDMEFGALDALVYQLDGKGSEATQAYVTTSGIVAAWLKEHQDWWDKGVENVPPQAEAALKFDGFYTQAISSDAAVTRFAVLDVKAPEGASFARAMLDRRQQDDGPGAPNEIIVSLIRGGRVVIVTAPATPKPPVIAACEKVWKDFEKKSSLAQERYSESGLKDEAALKQSETLRTQGDKAFRACYGEKIRAMPVYAKLKAGAQALTDRLPK
;
A
#
# COMPACT_ATOMS: atom_id res chain seq x y z
N MET A 1 -59.18 -0.34 -60.64
CA MET A 1 -58.18 0.66 -60.22
C MET A 1 -58.57 1.20 -58.84
N LYS A 2 -57.96 0.69 -57.77
CA LYS A 2 -57.96 1.23 -56.40
C LYS A 2 -56.86 0.47 -55.65
N ILE A 3 -55.76 1.16 -55.37
CA ILE A 3 -54.55 0.63 -54.71
C ILE A 3 -54.71 0.88 -53.20
N SER A 4 -54.80 -0.18 -52.41
CA SER A 4 -54.88 -0.12 -50.95
C SER A 4 -53.46 -0.01 -50.37
N HIS A 5 -53.23 1.04 -49.60
CA HIS A 5 -51.95 1.34 -48.94
C HIS A 5 -51.83 0.56 -47.62
N CYS A 6 -50.77 -0.24 -47.48
CA CYS A 6 -50.32 -0.77 -46.19
C CYS A 6 -49.47 0.29 -45.47
N CYS A 7 -49.95 0.76 -44.31
CA CYS A 7 -49.17 1.53 -43.36
C CYS A 7 -48.17 0.61 -42.63
N ALA A 8 -46.87 0.87 -42.79
CA ALA A 8 -45.82 0.31 -41.94
C ALA A 8 -45.66 1.18 -40.69
N ALA A 9 -45.83 0.59 -39.51
CA ALA A 9 -45.55 1.23 -38.23
C ALA A 9 -44.06 1.17 -37.92
N PHE A 10 -43.39 2.32 -37.88
CA PHE A 10 -42.03 2.47 -37.36
C PHE A 10 -42.09 2.58 -35.83
N GLY A 11 -41.64 1.55 -35.12
CA GLY A 11 -41.40 1.60 -33.69
C GLY A 11 -40.13 2.39 -33.38
N LEU A 12 -40.26 3.51 -32.67
CA LEU A 12 -39.12 4.22 -32.08
C LEU A 12 -38.56 3.39 -30.91
N ILE A 13 -37.33 2.90 -31.07
CA ILE A 13 -36.52 2.38 -29.96
C ILE A 13 -35.80 3.59 -29.35
N SER A 14 -36.28 4.09 -28.21
CA SER A 14 -35.57 5.10 -27.41
C SER A 14 -34.36 4.46 -26.74
N ALA A 15 -33.18 4.68 -27.31
CA ALA A 15 -31.91 4.38 -26.65
C ALA A 15 -31.68 5.41 -25.52
N THR A 16 -32.00 5.03 -24.28
CA THR A 16 -31.55 5.76 -23.10
C THR A 16 -30.03 5.61 -22.98
N ALA A 17 -29.30 6.62 -23.45
CA ALA A 17 -27.89 6.78 -23.14
C ALA A 17 -27.75 7.02 -21.63
N LEU A 18 -27.30 6.00 -20.90
CA LEU A 18 -26.76 6.17 -19.55
C LEU A 18 -25.52 7.05 -19.68
N SER A 19 -25.66 8.35 -19.44
CA SER A 19 -24.52 9.21 -19.18
C SER A 19 -23.84 8.70 -17.92
N CYS A 20 -22.69 8.04 -18.08
CA CYS A 20 -21.69 7.95 -17.01
C CYS A 20 -21.24 9.39 -16.72
N ALA A 21 -21.96 10.08 -15.84
CA ALA A 21 -21.42 11.25 -15.19
C ALA A 21 -20.10 10.81 -14.51
N PRO A 22 -18.99 11.52 -14.71
CA PRO A 22 -17.78 11.24 -13.95
C PRO A 22 -18.17 11.26 -12.46
N LEU A 23 -17.74 10.25 -11.68
CA LEU A 23 -17.86 10.30 -10.22
C LEU A 23 -17.31 11.66 -9.77
N ARG A 24 -18.19 12.57 -9.39
CA ARG A 24 -17.78 13.87 -8.90
C ARG A 24 -17.05 13.58 -7.59
N ALA A 25 -15.83 14.12 -7.44
CA ALA A 25 -15.10 14.06 -6.18
C ALA A 25 -16.03 14.49 -5.04
N ASP A 26 -16.02 13.75 -3.93
CA ASP A 26 -16.86 14.04 -2.79
C ASP A 26 -16.47 15.43 -2.25
N PRO A 27 -17.40 16.39 -2.12
CA PRO A 27 -17.10 17.72 -1.60
C PRO A 27 -16.39 17.71 -0.24
N LEU A 28 -16.59 16.68 0.59
CA LEU A 28 -15.88 16.50 1.85
C LEU A 28 -14.41 16.13 1.64
N GLU A 29 -14.11 15.29 0.64
CA GLU A 29 -12.75 14.94 0.26
C GLU A 29 -12.00 16.15 -0.30
N ASP A 30 -12.64 16.94 -1.17
CA ASP A 30 -12.06 18.17 -1.72
C ASP A 30 -11.71 19.17 -0.61
N ASP A 31 -12.62 19.38 0.34
CA ASP A 31 -12.40 20.27 1.48
C ASP A 31 -11.30 19.74 2.42
N TYR A 32 -11.23 18.43 2.62
CA TYR A 32 -10.16 17.78 3.37
C TYR A 32 -8.80 17.99 2.71
N LEU A 33 -8.66 17.66 1.42
CA LEU A 33 -7.41 17.78 0.69
C LEU A 33 -6.92 19.23 0.63
N LYS A 34 -7.84 20.18 0.39
CA LYS A 34 -7.53 21.61 0.45
C LYS A 34 -7.01 22.03 1.82
N THR A 35 -7.67 21.57 2.89
CA THR A 35 -7.28 21.89 4.28
C THR A 35 -5.93 21.26 4.64
N ARG A 36 -5.72 19.98 4.29
CA ARG A 36 -4.46 19.26 4.48
C ARG A 36 -3.31 19.95 3.78
N ASN A 37 -3.48 20.35 2.52
CA ASN A 37 -2.46 21.05 1.75
C ASN A 37 -2.18 22.47 2.30
N ALA A 38 -3.19 23.15 2.85
CA ALA A 38 -2.97 24.42 3.55
C ALA A 38 -2.16 24.22 4.85
N TYR A 39 -2.38 23.13 5.59
CA TYR A 39 -1.55 22.81 6.76
C TYR A 39 -0.12 22.45 6.38
N VAL A 40 0.08 21.61 5.36
CA VAL A 40 1.42 21.31 4.83
C VAL A 40 2.14 22.60 4.44
N SER A 41 1.50 23.49 3.70
CA SER A 41 2.10 24.77 3.31
C SER A 41 2.39 25.68 4.52
N ARG A 42 1.58 25.62 5.57
CA ARG A 42 1.76 26.42 6.79
C ARG A 42 2.97 25.98 7.61
N PHE A 43 3.24 24.66 7.65
CA PHE A 43 4.31 24.08 8.45
C PHE A 43 5.58 23.78 7.63
N ASP A 44 5.59 24.14 6.34
CA ASP A 44 6.74 24.00 5.46
C ASP A 44 7.90 24.90 5.94
N PRO A 45 9.03 24.31 6.40
CA PRO A 45 10.17 25.11 6.84
C PRO A 45 11.02 25.64 5.68
N GLY A 46 10.77 25.18 4.44
CA GLY A 46 11.73 25.31 3.33
C GLY A 46 13.06 24.65 3.70
N ASP A 47 14.17 25.33 3.45
CA ASP A 47 15.52 24.82 3.72
C ASP A 47 15.97 25.00 5.19
N ARG A 48 15.06 25.38 6.09
CA ARG A 48 15.40 25.71 7.49
C ARG A 48 15.15 24.51 8.40
N GLU A 49 15.87 24.48 9.52
CA GLU A 49 15.54 23.57 10.60
C GLU A 49 14.21 23.97 11.25
N VAL A 50 13.38 22.96 11.53
CA VAL A 50 12.07 23.14 12.14
C VAL A 50 12.20 23.33 13.65
N ASP A 51 11.72 24.47 14.15
CA ASP A 51 11.58 24.66 15.61
C ASP A 51 10.27 24.02 16.09
N TYR A 52 10.31 22.71 16.37
CA TYR A 52 9.12 21.96 16.79
C TYR A 52 8.46 22.52 18.05
N LYS A 53 9.23 23.13 18.97
CA LYS A 53 8.65 23.74 20.19
C LYS A 53 7.69 24.88 19.85
N LYS A 54 7.94 25.62 18.76
CA LYS A 54 7.06 26.69 18.31
C LYS A 54 5.82 26.19 17.57
N ILE A 55 5.92 25.03 16.91
CA ILE A 55 4.83 24.51 16.08
C ILE A 55 4.06 23.34 16.70
N GLU A 56 4.50 22.76 17.82
CA GLU A 56 3.89 21.58 18.43
C GLU A 56 2.38 21.75 18.67
N ALA A 57 1.99 22.81 19.39
CA ALA A 57 0.58 23.07 19.69
C ALA A 57 -0.29 23.32 18.43
N PRO A 58 0.10 24.18 17.47
CA PRO A 58 -0.67 24.33 16.23
C PRO A 58 -0.65 23.08 15.34
N LEU A 59 0.45 22.31 15.32
CA LEU A 59 0.57 21.07 14.56
C LEU A 59 -0.38 20.00 15.13
N LYS A 60 -0.43 19.85 16.45
CA LYS A 60 -1.40 18.98 17.12
C LYS A 60 -2.84 19.34 16.74
N ARG A 61 -3.20 20.63 16.74
CA ARG A 61 -4.54 21.08 16.33
C ARG A 61 -4.84 20.75 14.87
N ALA A 62 -3.86 20.86 13.98
CA ALA A 62 -4.02 20.46 12.58
C ALA A 62 -4.29 18.96 12.44
N TYR A 63 -3.54 18.12 13.16
CA TYR A 63 -3.81 16.67 13.17
C TYR A 63 -5.19 16.33 13.73
N ASP A 64 -5.61 16.98 14.83
CA ASP A 64 -6.94 16.77 15.42
C ASP A 64 -8.07 17.17 14.44
N ASP A 65 -7.91 18.29 13.72
CA ASP A 65 -8.85 18.76 12.70
C ASP A 65 -8.94 17.79 11.51
N LEU A 66 -7.79 17.40 10.94
CA LEU A 66 -7.74 16.43 9.83
C LEU A 66 -8.34 15.09 10.24
N GLN A 67 -8.04 14.58 11.43
CA GLN A 67 -8.66 13.35 11.94
C GLN A 67 -10.19 13.49 12.02
N GLY A 68 -10.70 14.62 12.51
CA GLY A 68 -12.13 14.88 12.60
C GLY A 68 -12.82 14.92 11.24
N ARG A 69 -12.18 15.54 10.25
CA ARG A 69 -12.66 15.60 8.86
C ARG A 69 -12.64 14.24 8.19
N LEU A 70 -11.55 13.49 8.35
CA LEU A 70 -11.40 12.16 7.76
C LEU A 70 -12.42 11.17 8.33
N ARG A 71 -12.77 11.27 9.63
CA ARG A 71 -13.88 10.50 10.22
C ARG A 71 -15.23 10.79 9.57
N LYS A 72 -15.50 12.05 9.19
CA LYS A 72 -16.73 12.40 8.48
C LYS A 72 -16.76 11.80 7.07
N ILE A 73 -15.61 11.82 6.37
CA ILE A 73 -15.47 11.24 5.03
C ILE A 73 -15.62 9.72 5.06
N VAL A 74 -14.89 9.03 5.93
CA VAL A 74 -14.93 7.57 6.04
C VAL A 74 -16.31 7.10 6.53
N GLY A 75 -16.95 7.90 7.39
CA GLY A 75 -18.24 7.62 8.00
C GLY A 75 -18.15 6.57 9.10
N ASP A 76 -19.31 6.07 9.53
CA ASP A 76 -19.37 4.96 10.47
C ASP A 76 -18.93 3.66 9.78
N LEU A 77 -18.04 2.94 10.45
CA LEU A 77 -17.36 1.78 9.87
C LEU A 77 -17.45 0.60 10.82
N GLN A 78 -18.18 -0.41 10.37
CA GLN A 78 -18.38 -1.64 11.12
C GLN A 78 -17.25 -2.63 10.78
N ILE A 79 -16.04 -2.40 11.30
CA ILE A 79 -14.96 -3.39 11.27
C ILE A 79 -15.06 -4.28 12.49
N LYS A 80 -15.19 -5.59 12.28
CA LYS A 80 -15.29 -6.54 13.38
C LYS A 80 -14.02 -6.55 14.24
N GLY A 81 -14.18 -6.18 15.50
CA GLY A 81 -13.10 -6.14 16.50
C GLY A 81 -12.34 -4.82 16.55
N ALA A 82 -12.72 -3.80 15.78
CA ALA A 82 -12.12 -2.47 15.88
C ALA A 82 -12.43 -1.80 17.22
N LYS A 83 -11.43 -1.10 17.76
CA LYS A 83 -11.54 -0.36 19.02
C LYS A 83 -11.56 1.15 18.73
N GLY A 84 -12.65 1.81 19.11
CA GLY A 84 -12.81 3.25 18.96
C GLY A 84 -13.00 3.72 17.51
N ALA A 85 -12.97 5.03 17.30
CA ALA A 85 -13.29 5.68 16.02
C ALA A 85 -12.10 5.80 15.04
N GLY A 86 -11.08 4.96 15.20
CA GLY A 86 -9.80 5.07 14.49
C GLY A 86 -9.01 6.34 14.84
N LYS A 87 -7.72 6.36 14.54
CA LYS A 87 -6.87 7.56 14.66
C LYS A 87 -6.28 7.90 13.31
N LEU A 88 -5.93 9.17 13.07
CA LEU A 88 -5.17 9.51 11.87
C LEU A 88 -3.88 8.67 11.83
N ASN A 89 -3.52 8.19 10.64
CA ASN A 89 -2.26 7.51 10.38
C ASN A 89 -1.08 8.34 10.93
N ALA A 90 0.01 7.66 11.29
CA ALA A 90 1.26 8.31 11.67
C ALA A 90 1.89 8.91 10.40
N MET A 91 1.36 10.06 10.01
CA MET A 91 1.82 10.89 8.89
C MET A 91 2.38 12.19 9.43
N SER A 92 3.35 12.77 8.72
CA SER A 92 3.81 14.13 9.02
C SER A 92 3.19 15.16 8.06
N LEU A 93 2.85 16.33 8.61
CA LEU A 93 2.52 17.54 7.84
C LEU A 93 3.74 18.41 7.55
N VAL A 94 4.92 18.06 8.07
CA VAL A 94 6.17 18.82 7.94
C VAL A 94 7.03 18.15 6.88
N LYS A 95 7.34 18.89 5.80
CA LYS A 95 8.22 18.38 4.75
C LYS A 95 9.61 18.08 5.31
N GLY A 96 10.17 16.94 4.91
CA GLY A 96 11.46 16.45 5.38
C GLY A 96 11.37 15.46 6.53
N ASP A 97 10.23 15.37 7.23
CA ASP A 97 9.98 14.32 8.21
C ASP A 97 9.87 12.95 7.52
N MET A 98 10.30 11.90 8.22
CA MET A 98 10.28 10.52 7.73
C MET A 98 8.87 10.05 7.34
N GLU A 99 7.85 10.49 8.07
CA GLU A 99 6.44 10.16 7.86
C GLU A 99 5.73 11.11 6.88
N PHE A 100 6.43 12.08 6.29
CA PHE A 100 5.82 12.99 5.32
C PHE A 100 5.45 12.25 4.03
N GLY A 101 4.24 12.48 3.53
CA GLY A 101 3.72 11.82 2.32
C GLY A 101 3.09 10.45 2.55
N ALA A 102 2.97 9.98 3.81
CA ALA A 102 2.18 8.79 4.11
C ALA A 102 0.70 8.97 3.70
N LEU A 103 0.02 7.87 3.41
CA LEU A 103 -1.39 7.89 3.00
C LEU A 103 -2.28 8.37 4.14
N ASP A 104 -3.11 9.39 3.85
CA ASP A 104 -4.16 9.86 4.73
C ASP A 104 -5.20 8.75 4.96
N ALA A 105 -5.18 8.16 6.16
CA ALA A 105 -6.06 7.07 6.55
C ALA A 105 -6.41 7.13 8.05
N LEU A 106 -7.55 6.54 8.41
CA LEU A 106 -7.88 6.21 9.80
C LEU A 106 -7.38 4.80 10.13
N VAL A 107 -6.55 4.71 11.15
CA VAL A 107 -5.97 3.47 11.66
C VAL A 107 -6.81 2.96 12.85
N TYR A 108 -7.42 1.81 12.67
CA TYR A 108 -8.18 1.09 13.69
C TYR A 108 -7.31 -0.03 14.27
N GLN A 109 -7.17 -0.05 15.59
CA GLN A 109 -6.55 -1.18 16.29
C GLN A 109 -7.58 -2.30 16.40
N LEU A 110 -7.21 -3.49 15.91
CA LEU A 110 -8.06 -4.67 15.95
C LEU A 110 -7.64 -5.57 17.12
N ASP A 111 -6.45 -6.16 17.02
CA ASP A 111 -5.91 -7.13 17.97
C ASP A 111 -4.43 -6.86 18.28
N GLY A 112 -3.89 -7.51 19.31
CA GLY A 112 -2.47 -7.39 19.67
C GLY A 112 -2.07 -6.03 20.26
N LYS A 113 -0.77 -5.84 20.46
CA LYS A 113 -0.13 -4.60 20.91
C LYS A 113 1.25 -4.46 20.26
N GLY A 114 1.76 -3.23 20.16
CA GLY A 114 3.10 -2.96 19.65
C GLY A 114 3.28 -3.48 18.21
N SER A 115 4.44 -4.06 17.93
CA SER A 115 4.80 -4.63 16.61
C SER A 115 4.01 -5.88 16.22
N GLU A 116 3.23 -6.47 17.13
CA GLU A 116 2.33 -7.59 16.84
C GLU A 116 0.86 -7.16 16.69
N ALA A 117 0.60 -5.85 16.68
CA ALA A 117 -0.76 -5.34 16.52
C ALA A 117 -1.30 -5.62 15.12
N THR A 118 -2.55 -6.09 15.06
CA THR A 118 -3.33 -6.11 13.82
C THR A 118 -4.03 -4.76 13.69
N GLN A 119 -3.80 -4.08 12.56
CA GLN A 119 -4.30 -2.72 12.33
C GLN A 119 -5.02 -2.65 10.98
N ALA A 120 -6.07 -1.84 10.90
CA ALA A 120 -6.76 -1.54 9.66
C ALA A 120 -6.65 -0.04 9.33
N TYR A 121 -6.03 0.28 8.21
CA TYR A 121 -5.95 1.60 7.62
C TYR A 121 -7.13 1.77 6.68
N VAL A 122 -7.95 2.79 6.92
CA VAL A 122 -9.18 3.02 6.16
C VAL A 122 -9.16 4.41 5.58
N THR A 123 -9.38 4.48 4.27
CA THR A 123 -9.52 5.72 3.52
C THR A 123 -10.53 5.51 2.38
N THR A 124 -10.58 6.43 1.43
CA THR A 124 -11.47 6.36 0.28
C THR A 124 -10.69 6.26 -1.03
N SER A 125 -11.37 5.81 -2.08
CA SER A 125 -10.80 5.74 -3.42
C SER A 125 -10.44 7.13 -3.96
N GLY A 126 -11.18 8.18 -3.59
CA GLY A 126 -10.86 9.56 -3.98
C GLY A 126 -9.60 10.11 -3.32
N ILE A 127 -9.42 9.88 -2.01
CA ILE A 127 -8.18 10.23 -1.31
C ILE A 127 -6.99 9.43 -1.87
N VAL A 128 -7.16 8.13 -2.12
CA VAL A 128 -6.11 7.31 -2.76
C VAL A 128 -5.76 7.83 -4.15
N ALA A 129 -6.74 8.22 -4.97
CA ALA A 129 -6.48 8.77 -6.29
C ALA A 129 -5.72 10.12 -6.23
N ALA A 130 -6.09 11.00 -5.29
CA ALA A 130 -5.36 12.24 -5.06
C ALA A 130 -3.92 11.97 -4.61
N TRP A 131 -3.73 11.05 -3.66
CA TRP A 131 -2.42 10.64 -3.18
C TRP A 131 -1.56 10.06 -4.31
N LEU A 132 -2.09 9.14 -5.12
CA LEU A 132 -1.37 8.57 -6.26
C LEU A 132 -0.93 9.63 -7.28
N LYS A 133 -1.77 10.64 -7.51
CA LYS A 133 -1.43 11.77 -8.38
C LYS A 133 -0.30 12.64 -7.79
N GLU A 134 -0.35 12.92 -6.49
CA GLU A 134 0.70 13.66 -5.79
C GLU A 134 2.05 12.92 -5.80
N HIS A 135 2.03 11.60 -5.88
CA HIS A 135 3.19 10.71 -5.73
C HIS A 135 3.57 9.98 -7.03
N GLN A 136 3.11 10.46 -8.19
CA GLN A 136 3.30 9.80 -9.49
C GLN A 136 4.78 9.67 -9.93
N ASP A 137 5.63 10.58 -9.46
CA ASP A 137 7.06 10.69 -9.81
C ASP A 137 7.95 10.56 -8.55
N TRP A 138 7.46 9.85 -7.52
CA TRP A 138 8.13 9.77 -6.22
C TRP A 138 9.51 9.11 -6.28
N TRP A 139 9.64 8.05 -7.09
CA TRP A 139 10.89 7.33 -7.24
C TRP A 139 11.72 7.86 -8.40
N ASP A 140 13.05 7.79 -8.21
CA ASP A 140 14.03 8.25 -9.19
C ASP A 140 13.87 7.59 -10.56
N LYS A 141 14.39 8.28 -11.58
CA LYS A 141 14.40 7.78 -12.96
C LYS A 141 15.03 6.38 -13.03
N GLY A 142 14.26 5.43 -13.54
CA GLY A 142 14.69 4.04 -13.69
C GLY A 142 14.15 3.09 -12.61
N VAL A 143 13.48 3.62 -11.58
CA VAL A 143 12.68 2.85 -10.62
C VAL A 143 11.22 2.88 -11.05
N GLU A 144 10.53 1.75 -10.95
CA GLU A 144 9.11 1.66 -11.27
C GLU A 144 8.29 2.47 -10.25
N ASN A 145 7.55 3.48 -10.74
CA ASN A 145 6.66 4.28 -9.92
C ASN A 145 5.34 3.57 -9.64
N VAL A 146 4.67 3.97 -8.55
CA VAL A 146 3.38 3.39 -8.17
C VAL A 146 2.35 3.65 -9.29
N PRO A 147 1.63 2.62 -9.77
CA PRO A 147 0.61 2.81 -10.79
C PRO A 147 -0.48 3.82 -10.37
N PRO A 148 -0.96 4.69 -11.26
CA PRO A 148 -1.90 5.76 -10.90
C PRO A 148 -3.32 5.28 -10.59
N GLN A 149 -3.62 3.99 -10.79
CA GLN A 149 -4.94 3.41 -10.55
C GLN A 149 -4.95 2.58 -9.27
N ALA A 150 -5.93 2.81 -8.39
CA ALA A 150 -5.98 2.23 -7.06
C ALA A 150 -5.79 0.70 -7.03
N GLU A 151 -6.48 -0.05 -7.87
CA GLU A 151 -6.31 -1.52 -7.91
C GLU A 151 -4.91 -1.97 -8.37
N ALA A 152 -4.30 -1.22 -9.28
CA ALA A 152 -2.93 -1.50 -9.72
C ALA A 152 -1.92 -1.11 -8.66
N ALA A 153 -2.11 0.03 -7.98
CA ALA A 153 -1.32 0.47 -6.85
C ALA A 153 -1.35 -0.56 -5.70
N LEU A 154 -2.54 -1.03 -5.31
CA LEU A 154 -2.69 -2.07 -4.28
C LEU A 154 -2.07 -3.41 -4.68
N LYS A 155 -1.75 -3.63 -5.97
CA LYS A 155 -1.01 -4.82 -6.41
C LYS A 155 0.52 -4.64 -6.38
N PHE A 156 0.99 -3.40 -6.27
CA PHE A 156 2.40 -3.02 -6.32
C PHE A 156 2.96 -2.90 -4.90
N ASP A 157 4.01 -3.66 -4.58
CA ASP A 157 4.54 -3.73 -3.22
C ASP A 157 5.03 -2.34 -2.73
N GLY A 158 5.63 -1.54 -3.62
CA GLY A 158 6.11 -0.19 -3.31
C GLY A 158 5.03 0.83 -2.94
N PHE A 159 3.75 0.54 -3.22
CA PHE A 159 2.65 1.34 -2.69
C PHE A 159 2.63 1.28 -1.16
N TYR A 160 2.80 0.10 -0.57
CA TYR A 160 2.71 -0.08 0.88
C TYR A 160 3.93 0.48 1.61
N THR A 161 5.10 0.43 0.98
CA THR A 161 6.31 1.10 1.45
C THR A 161 6.00 2.58 1.70
N GLN A 162 5.41 3.29 0.73
CA GLN A 162 5.18 4.73 0.91
C GLN A 162 3.92 5.05 1.70
N ALA A 163 2.84 4.29 1.48
CA ALA A 163 1.56 4.60 2.09
C ALA A 163 1.57 4.39 3.61
N ILE A 164 2.27 3.35 4.09
CA ILE A 164 2.13 2.85 5.46
C ILE A 164 3.43 2.33 6.12
N SER A 165 4.62 2.60 5.56
CA SER A 165 5.89 2.08 6.08
C SER A 165 7.04 3.10 5.99
N SER A 166 7.19 3.95 7.01
CA SER A 166 8.15 5.06 6.95
C SER A 166 9.63 4.64 7.08
N ASP A 167 9.93 3.47 7.65
CA ASP A 167 11.29 3.08 8.02
C ASP A 167 11.84 1.83 7.30
N ALA A 168 11.01 1.14 6.50
CA ALA A 168 11.40 -0.10 5.84
C ALA A 168 10.55 -0.39 4.60
N ALA A 169 11.14 -1.06 3.61
CA ALA A 169 10.44 -1.48 2.41
C ALA A 169 9.51 -2.67 2.67
N VAL A 170 8.27 -2.55 2.23
CA VAL A 170 7.32 -3.67 2.21
C VAL A 170 7.63 -4.53 1.00
N THR A 171 8.06 -5.77 1.27
CA THR A 171 8.52 -6.68 0.23
C THR A 171 7.71 -7.96 0.27
N ARG A 172 7.00 -8.25 -0.83
CA ARG A 172 6.17 -9.45 -0.92
C ARG A 172 6.97 -10.70 -1.23
N PHE A 173 6.56 -11.79 -0.56
CA PHE A 173 7.06 -13.14 -0.77
C PHE A 173 6.03 -14.02 -1.48
N ALA A 174 4.76 -13.93 -1.12
CA ALA A 174 3.69 -14.69 -1.78
C ALA A 174 2.39 -13.91 -1.83
N VAL A 175 1.53 -14.26 -2.79
CA VAL A 175 0.11 -13.88 -2.77
C VAL A 175 -0.64 -14.96 -2.01
N LEU A 176 -1.57 -14.56 -1.16
CA LEU A 176 -2.50 -15.44 -0.46
C LEU A 176 -3.86 -15.25 -1.14
N ASP A 177 -4.36 -16.29 -1.82
CA ASP A 177 -5.64 -16.14 -2.52
C ASP A 177 -6.77 -15.98 -1.51
N VAL A 178 -7.40 -14.82 -1.50
CA VAL A 178 -8.60 -14.54 -0.70
C VAL A 178 -9.77 -14.32 -1.63
N LYS A 179 -10.96 -14.74 -1.19
CA LYS A 179 -12.21 -14.42 -1.85
C LYS A 179 -12.58 -12.99 -1.50
N ALA A 180 -12.89 -12.21 -2.53
CA ALA A 180 -13.46 -10.89 -2.34
C ALA A 180 -14.84 -11.01 -1.65
N PRO A 181 -15.08 -10.23 -0.57
CA PRO A 181 -16.43 -10.09 -0.01
C PRO A 181 -17.41 -9.56 -1.06
N GLU A 182 -18.69 -9.89 -0.91
CA GLU A 182 -19.76 -9.45 -1.82
C GLU A 182 -19.76 -7.92 -2.05
N GLY A 183 -19.80 -7.45 -3.29
CA GLY A 183 -19.80 -6.00 -3.56
C GLY A 183 -18.45 -5.30 -3.36
N ALA A 184 -17.38 -6.02 -3.00
CA ALA A 184 -16.02 -5.52 -3.15
C ALA A 184 -15.59 -5.62 -4.62
N SER A 185 -15.03 -4.54 -5.16
CA SER A 185 -14.45 -4.56 -6.52
C SER A 185 -13.06 -5.18 -6.54
N PHE A 186 -12.36 -5.15 -5.40
CA PHE A 186 -11.01 -5.68 -5.26
C PHE A 186 -10.80 -6.27 -3.88
N ALA A 187 -10.15 -7.43 -3.80
CA ALA A 187 -9.57 -7.96 -2.57
C ALA A 187 -8.28 -8.72 -2.90
N ARG A 188 -7.24 -8.51 -2.10
CA ARG A 188 -5.98 -9.24 -2.21
C ARG A 188 -5.35 -9.40 -0.83
N ALA A 189 -4.68 -10.53 -0.62
CA ALA A 189 -3.78 -10.68 0.51
C ALA A 189 -2.38 -11.07 0.03
N MET A 190 -1.38 -10.65 0.79
CA MET A 190 0.00 -11.02 0.56
C MET A 190 0.69 -11.42 1.85
N LEU A 191 1.65 -12.32 1.71
CA LEU A 191 2.62 -12.65 2.74
C LEU A 191 3.89 -11.84 2.45
N ASP A 192 4.30 -11.05 3.42
CA ASP A 192 5.33 -10.04 3.22
C ASP A 192 6.24 -9.86 4.46
N ARG A 193 7.23 -9.00 4.27
CA ARG A 193 8.21 -8.60 5.29
C ARG A 193 8.57 -7.14 5.04
N ARG A 194 8.73 -6.39 6.13
CA ARG A 194 9.39 -5.08 6.11
C ARG A 194 10.90 -5.24 6.26
N GLN A 195 11.69 -4.67 5.35
CA GLN A 195 13.15 -4.75 5.38
C GLN A 195 13.83 -3.46 4.85
N GLN A 196 14.92 -3.05 5.49
CA GLN A 196 15.78 -1.95 5.01
C GLN A 196 16.83 -2.44 4.00
N ASP A 197 17.29 -3.67 4.18
CA ASP A 197 18.31 -4.30 3.35
C ASP A 197 17.78 -5.51 2.59
N ASP A 198 18.34 -5.72 1.40
CA ASP A 198 18.26 -6.98 0.67
C ASP A 198 18.89 -8.10 1.51
N GLY A 199 18.21 -9.25 1.60
CA GLY A 199 18.77 -10.38 2.33
C GLY A 199 17.79 -11.53 2.57
N PRO A 200 18.30 -12.65 3.10
CA PRO A 200 17.47 -13.78 3.42
C PRO A 200 16.64 -13.47 4.67
N GLY A 201 15.47 -14.09 4.74
CA GLY A 201 14.65 -14.09 5.94
C GLY A 201 13.23 -14.53 5.63
N ALA A 202 12.58 -15.16 6.61
CA ALA A 202 11.20 -15.55 6.47
C ALA A 202 10.29 -14.31 6.57
N PRO A 203 9.22 -14.24 5.76
CA PRO A 203 8.18 -13.24 5.95
C PRO A 203 7.48 -13.42 7.29
N ASN A 204 6.97 -12.33 7.84
CA ASN A 204 6.38 -12.28 9.17
C ASN A 204 5.12 -11.42 9.24
N GLU A 205 4.68 -10.84 8.12
CA GLU A 205 3.49 -9.99 8.02
C GLU A 205 2.54 -10.54 6.95
N ILE A 206 1.25 -10.32 7.17
CA ILE A 206 0.21 -10.45 6.16
C ILE A 206 -0.40 -9.07 5.97
N ILE A 207 -0.43 -8.60 4.73
CA ILE A 207 -1.19 -7.43 4.31
C ILE A 207 -2.41 -7.87 3.50
N VAL A 208 -3.59 -7.39 3.90
CA VAL A 208 -4.86 -7.55 3.16
C VAL A 208 -5.32 -6.18 2.67
N SER A 209 -5.70 -6.09 1.40
CA SER A 209 -6.21 -4.87 0.79
C SER A 209 -7.55 -5.12 0.13
N LEU A 210 -8.49 -4.19 0.32
CA LEU A 210 -9.88 -4.27 -0.13
C LEU A 210 -10.32 -2.93 -0.71
N ILE A 211 -11.06 -2.96 -1.82
CA ILE A 211 -11.87 -1.83 -2.29
C ILE A 211 -13.34 -2.22 -2.28
N ARG A 212 -14.18 -1.47 -1.56
CA ARG A 212 -15.62 -1.72 -1.45
C ARG A 212 -16.39 -0.43 -1.21
N GLY A 213 -17.40 -0.18 -2.03
CA GLY A 213 -18.28 0.99 -1.88
C GLY A 213 -17.52 2.33 -1.84
N GLY A 214 -16.45 2.47 -2.62
CA GLY A 214 -15.59 3.68 -2.63
C GLY A 214 -14.62 3.79 -1.45
N ARG A 215 -14.58 2.81 -0.53
CA ARG A 215 -13.61 2.73 0.56
C ARG A 215 -12.42 1.86 0.16
N VAL A 216 -11.25 2.24 0.62
CA VAL A 216 -10.02 1.44 0.55
C VAL A 216 -9.63 1.06 1.97
N VAL A 217 -9.46 -0.24 2.21
CA VAL A 217 -9.04 -0.76 3.52
C VAL A 217 -7.78 -1.59 3.33
N ILE A 218 -6.76 -1.31 4.15
CA ILE A 218 -5.51 -2.06 4.21
C ILE A 218 -5.36 -2.59 5.64
N VAL A 219 -5.23 -3.90 5.81
CA VAL A 219 -5.00 -4.52 7.11
C VAL A 219 -3.59 -5.06 7.15
N THR A 220 -2.86 -4.72 8.20
CA THR A 220 -1.57 -5.32 8.55
C THR A 220 -1.79 -6.29 9.72
N ALA A 221 -1.16 -7.46 9.67
CA ALA A 221 -1.26 -8.46 10.73
C ALA A 221 0.01 -9.32 10.80
N PRO A 222 0.38 -9.86 11.97
CA PRO A 222 1.44 -10.87 12.04
C PRO A 222 1.08 -12.13 11.25
N ALA A 223 2.04 -12.67 10.51
CA ALA A 223 1.90 -13.95 9.83
C ALA A 223 1.85 -15.08 10.87
N THR A 224 0.64 -15.56 11.14
CA THR A 224 0.38 -16.60 12.15
C THR A 224 -0.24 -17.85 11.51
N PRO A 225 0.39 -19.03 11.64
CA PRO A 225 1.66 -19.29 12.32
C PRO A 225 2.86 -18.73 11.56
N LYS A 226 3.96 -18.45 12.28
CA LYS A 226 5.19 -17.90 11.70
C LYS A 226 5.70 -18.78 10.56
N PRO A 227 5.90 -18.24 9.35
CA PRO A 227 6.52 -18.96 8.25
C PRO A 227 7.93 -19.43 8.58
N PRO A 228 8.34 -20.63 8.16
CA PRO A 228 9.66 -21.16 8.43
C PRO A 228 10.71 -20.54 7.51
N VAL A 229 11.97 -20.62 7.90
CA VAL A 229 13.08 -20.43 6.96
C VAL A 229 13.11 -21.60 5.97
N ILE A 230 13.36 -21.31 4.69
CA ILE A 230 13.45 -22.32 3.63
C ILE A 230 14.92 -22.41 3.18
N ALA A 231 15.65 -23.40 3.70
CA ALA A 231 17.09 -23.56 3.48
C ALA A 231 17.48 -23.62 1.99
N ALA A 232 16.65 -24.23 1.15
CA ALA A 232 16.88 -24.26 -0.30
C ALA A 232 16.90 -22.86 -0.92
N CYS A 233 16.06 -21.93 -0.43
CA CYS A 233 16.04 -20.56 -0.91
C CYS A 233 17.18 -19.75 -0.32
N GLU A 234 17.57 -19.96 0.94
CA GLU A 234 18.79 -19.34 1.49
C GLU A 234 20.03 -19.69 0.67
N LYS A 235 20.11 -20.91 0.12
CA LYS A 235 21.20 -21.27 -0.79
C LYS A 235 21.19 -20.39 -2.04
N VAL A 236 20.02 -20.11 -2.62
CA VAL A 236 19.88 -19.19 -3.76
C VAL A 236 20.45 -17.82 -3.40
N TRP A 237 20.08 -17.26 -2.24
CA TRP A 237 20.64 -16.00 -1.76
C TRP A 237 22.18 -16.07 -1.64
N LYS A 238 22.70 -17.09 -0.95
CA LYS A 238 24.16 -17.26 -0.71
C LYS A 238 24.96 -17.34 -2.01
N ASP A 239 24.41 -17.95 -3.07
CA ASP A 239 25.07 -18.02 -4.37
C ASP A 239 25.19 -16.63 -5.04
N PHE A 240 24.22 -15.73 -4.84
CA PHE A 240 24.28 -14.35 -5.30
C PHE A 240 25.15 -13.48 -4.39
N GLU A 241 24.98 -13.60 -3.08
CA GLU A 241 25.77 -12.90 -2.06
C GLU A 241 27.27 -13.11 -2.29
N LYS A 242 27.70 -14.35 -2.49
CA LYS A 242 29.11 -14.66 -2.79
C LYS A 242 29.62 -13.89 -4.02
N LYS A 243 28.82 -13.79 -5.08
CA LYS A 243 29.22 -13.06 -6.31
C LYS A 243 29.23 -11.56 -6.08
N SER A 244 28.27 -11.05 -5.32
CA SER A 244 28.18 -9.64 -4.93
C SER A 244 29.40 -9.25 -4.10
N SER A 245 29.77 -10.05 -3.09
CA SER A 245 30.97 -9.83 -2.27
C SER A 245 32.26 -9.81 -3.10
N LEU A 246 32.44 -10.75 -4.05
CA LEU A 246 33.61 -10.74 -4.95
C LEU A 246 33.68 -9.48 -5.82
N ALA A 247 32.54 -8.96 -6.29
CA ALA A 247 32.50 -7.71 -7.02
C ALA A 247 32.79 -6.50 -6.11
N GLN A 248 32.27 -6.52 -4.87
CA GLN A 248 32.56 -5.50 -3.87
C GLN A 248 34.05 -5.46 -3.49
N GLU A 249 34.66 -6.63 -3.29
CA GLU A 249 36.09 -6.77 -3.03
C GLU A 249 36.91 -6.16 -4.18
N ARG A 250 36.56 -6.46 -5.44
CA ARG A 250 37.21 -5.84 -6.61
C ARG A 250 37.10 -4.31 -6.62
N TYR A 251 35.94 -3.77 -6.27
CA TYR A 251 35.76 -2.32 -6.14
C TYR A 251 36.66 -1.76 -5.04
N SER A 252 36.71 -2.38 -3.86
CA SER A 252 37.58 -1.97 -2.76
C SER A 252 39.07 -2.04 -3.12
N GLU A 253 39.53 -3.13 -3.74
CA GLU A 253 40.92 -3.33 -4.16
C GLU A 253 41.36 -2.35 -5.26
N SER A 254 40.42 -1.86 -6.08
CA SER A 254 40.68 -0.82 -7.06
C SER A 254 40.95 0.57 -6.46
N GLY A 255 40.87 0.70 -5.13
CA GLY A 255 40.88 1.99 -4.45
C GLY A 255 39.62 2.80 -4.74
N LEU A 256 38.46 2.13 -4.84
CA LEU A 256 37.14 2.71 -5.08
C LEU A 256 36.99 3.38 -6.46
N LYS A 257 37.63 2.81 -7.49
CA LYS A 257 37.64 3.37 -8.87
C LYS A 257 36.90 2.52 -9.90
N ASP A 258 36.71 1.23 -9.63
CA ASP A 258 35.97 0.32 -10.51
C ASP A 258 34.46 0.42 -10.27
N GLU A 259 33.85 1.51 -10.76
CA GLU A 259 32.40 1.76 -10.67
C GLU A 259 31.56 0.62 -11.29
N ALA A 260 32.11 -0.10 -12.27
CA ALA A 260 31.45 -1.26 -12.85
C ALA A 260 31.35 -2.42 -11.85
N ALA A 261 32.37 -2.60 -11.00
CA ALA A 261 32.34 -3.57 -9.90
C ALA A 261 31.33 -3.20 -8.81
N LEU A 262 31.26 -1.92 -8.43
CA LEU A 262 30.25 -1.44 -7.48
C LEU A 262 28.84 -1.72 -8.00
N LYS A 263 28.54 -1.25 -9.22
CA LYS A 263 27.24 -1.49 -9.87
C LYS A 263 26.92 -2.98 -10.01
N GLN A 264 27.92 -3.80 -10.33
CA GLN A 264 27.76 -5.26 -10.41
C GLN A 264 27.40 -5.85 -9.05
N SER A 265 28.07 -5.42 -7.97
CA SER A 265 27.78 -5.85 -6.59
C SER A 265 26.34 -5.54 -6.19
N GLU A 266 25.88 -4.31 -6.40
CA GLU A 266 24.51 -3.86 -6.10
C GLU A 266 23.48 -4.64 -6.91
N THR A 267 23.71 -4.77 -8.22
CA THR A 267 22.84 -5.51 -9.13
C THR A 267 22.69 -6.97 -8.69
N LEU A 268 23.79 -7.63 -8.31
CA LEU A 268 23.78 -9.02 -7.84
C LEU A 268 23.03 -9.16 -6.52
N ARG A 269 23.14 -8.19 -5.62
CA ARG A 269 22.41 -8.18 -4.35
C ARG A 269 20.90 -8.09 -4.57
N THR A 270 20.44 -7.13 -5.37
CA THR A 270 19.01 -6.98 -5.71
C THR A 270 18.46 -8.17 -6.50
N GLN A 271 19.25 -8.74 -7.43
CA GLN A 271 18.88 -9.97 -8.12
C GLN A 271 18.79 -11.17 -7.16
N GLY A 272 19.70 -11.25 -6.18
CA GLY A 272 19.70 -12.25 -5.12
C GLY A 272 18.44 -12.20 -4.28
N ASP A 273 18.01 -11.01 -3.83
CA ASP A 273 16.78 -10.82 -3.06
C ASP A 273 15.56 -11.26 -3.88
N LYS A 274 15.45 -10.78 -5.13
CA LYS A 274 14.36 -11.15 -6.03
C LYS A 274 14.30 -12.66 -6.26
N ALA A 275 15.45 -13.31 -6.48
CA ALA A 275 15.54 -14.75 -6.69
C ALA A 275 15.19 -15.55 -5.42
N PHE A 276 15.67 -15.10 -4.26
CA PHE A 276 15.34 -15.66 -2.96
C PHE A 276 13.82 -15.63 -2.71
N ARG A 277 13.17 -14.48 -2.92
CA ARG A 277 11.73 -14.33 -2.74
C ARG A 277 10.90 -15.12 -3.73
N ALA A 278 11.33 -15.19 -4.99
CA ALA A 278 10.69 -16.04 -5.99
C ALA A 278 10.73 -17.52 -5.57
N CYS A 279 11.91 -18.01 -5.14
CA CYS A 279 12.05 -19.35 -4.59
C CYS A 279 11.13 -19.55 -3.37
N TYR A 280 11.14 -18.60 -2.43
CA TYR A 280 10.38 -18.71 -1.20
C TYR A 280 8.88 -18.79 -1.51
N GLY A 281 8.38 -17.90 -2.38
CA GLY A 281 6.99 -17.84 -2.79
C GLY A 281 6.49 -19.09 -3.52
N GLU A 282 7.37 -19.79 -4.25
CA GLU A 282 7.07 -21.10 -4.83
C GLU A 282 7.01 -22.19 -3.76
N LYS A 283 8.06 -22.31 -2.94
CA LYS A 283 8.20 -23.41 -1.98
C LYS A 283 7.18 -23.33 -0.86
N ILE A 284 6.88 -22.13 -0.35
CA ILE A 284 5.94 -21.97 0.76
C ILE A 284 4.55 -22.48 0.41
N ARG A 285 4.10 -22.35 -0.85
CA ARG A 285 2.77 -22.80 -1.30
C ARG A 285 2.55 -24.31 -1.14
N ALA A 286 3.61 -25.09 -1.21
CA ALA A 286 3.56 -26.54 -1.02
C ALA A 286 3.60 -26.94 0.47
N MET A 287 3.84 -26.00 1.38
CA MET A 287 3.99 -26.28 2.81
C MET A 287 2.65 -26.17 3.55
N PRO A 288 2.41 -26.99 4.60
CA PRO A 288 1.16 -26.93 5.38
C PRO A 288 0.85 -25.57 6.01
N VAL A 289 1.88 -24.78 6.33
CA VAL A 289 1.74 -23.42 6.88
C VAL A 289 0.99 -22.48 5.93
N TYR A 290 1.13 -22.63 4.62
CA TYR A 290 0.51 -21.75 3.64
C TYR A 290 -1.02 -21.82 3.68
N ALA A 291 -1.58 -23.02 3.86
CA ALA A 291 -3.03 -23.17 4.02
C ALA A 291 -3.56 -22.42 5.26
N LYS A 292 -2.80 -22.42 6.37
CA LYS A 292 -3.16 -21.69 7.60
C LYS A 292 -3.05 -20.18 7.40
N LEU A 293 -1.99 -19.71 6.75
CA LEU A 293 -1.81 -18.29 6.43
C LEU A 293 -2.93 -17.78 5.50
N LYS A 294 -3.28 -18.54 4.46
CA LYS A 294 -4.40 -18.24 3.57
C LYS A 294 -5.73 -18.17 4.32
N ALA A 295 -6.00 -19.10 5.22
CA ALA A 295 -7.19 -19.07 6.07
C ALA A 295 -7.21 -17.85 7.01
N GLY A 296 -6.06 -17.51 7.60
CA GLY A 296 -5.91 -16.30 8.42
C GLY A 296 -6.18 -15.01 7.63
N ALA A 297 -5.62 -14.91 6.41
CA ALA A 297 -5.87 -13.79 5.51
C ALA A 297 -7.35 -13.68 5.10
N GLN A 298 -8.01 -14.82 4.83
CA GLN A 298 -9.46 -14.82 4.57
C GLN A 298 -10.24 -14.34 5.79
N ALA A 299 -9.90 -14.81 6.99
CA ALA A 299 -10.57 -14.37 8.22
C ALA A 299 -10.39 -12.87 8.47
N LEU A 300 -9.22 -12.29 8.16
CA LEU A 300 -9.02 -10.85 8.20
C LEU A 300 -9.90 -10.13 7.18
N THR A 301 -9.99 -10.67 5.95
CA THR A 301 -10.83 -10.12 4.87
C THR A 301 -12.31 -10.14 5.24
N ASP A 302 -12.78 -11.19 5.91
CA ASP A 302 -14.19 -11.36 6.33
C ASP A 302 -14.60 -10.44 7.50
N ARG A 303 -13.63 -9.85 8.22
CA ARG A 303 -13.88 -8.84 9.26
C ARG A 303 -14.11 -7.45 8.70
N LEU A 304 -13.73 -7.24 7.44
CA LEU A 304 -13.77 -5.94 6.80
C LEU A 304 -15.20 -5.46 6.58
N PRO A 305 -15.40 -4.14 6.55
CA PRO A 305 -16.72 -3.57 6.59
C PRO A 305 -17.56 -4.00 5.38
N LYS A 306 -18.86 -4.11 5.61
CA LYS A 306 -19.86 -4.30 4.55
C LYS A 306 -20.10 -3.02 3.79
#